data_AF-B3SC10-F1
#
_entry.id   AF-B3SC10-F1
#
_cell.length_a   1.000
_cell.length_b   1.000
_cell.length_c   1.000
_cell.angle_alpha   90.00
_cell.angle_beta   90.00
_cell.angle_gamma   90.00
#
_symmetry.space_group_name_H-M   'P 1'
#
loop_
_entity.id
_entity.type
_entity.pdbx_description
1 polymer ?
#
loop_
_entity_poly.entity_id
_entity_poly.type
_entity_poly.pdbx_seq_one_letter_code
_entity_poly.pdbx_strand_id
1 'polypeptide(L)'
;MEVTQTNSNHNNQLQKWRNKVVTGNLSDDFLRISSSRPVVPFQQTGFQSQVHFSPINYYPIVQTQGTLKITVAQAKLVKNYGYTRMDPYCKIRVGHNVMETPTDGNGSKTPRWNKTFTFPLPSGVDSIYLEIYSERSIVSDDRIAWMHINIPEAVMNHETVEDWYSLTGKQGENKEGMIKLILSYYPPSGSPVQQHAVPNPTQTSNRQGYDMNAQISQMTSSYESTASVESIKGMFPTIDEEVIRSVLASNGWNVNAAINDLLSMNS
;
A
#
# COMPACT_ATOMS: atom_id res chain seq x y z
N MET A 1 34.49 -36.53 36.25
CA MET A 1 33.03 -36.48 35.99
C MET A 1 32.62 -35.04 36.21
N GLU A 2 32.14 -34.23 35.29
CA GLU A 2 31.51 -34.44 33.99
C GLU A 2 31.40 -33.03 33.35
N VAL A 3 32.17 -32.70 32.32
CA VAL A 3 32.05 -31.42 31.59
C VAL A 3 32.42 -31.63 30.12
N THR A 4 31.60 -32.36 29.34
CA THR A 4 31.75 -32.37 27.86
C THR A 4 30.51 -32.84 27.08
N GLN A 5 29.29 -32.45 27.47
CA GLN A 5 28.08 -32.84 26.71
C GLN A 5 27.05 -31.72 26.57
N THR A 6 27.43 -30.58 25.99
CA THR A 6 26.43 -29.58 25.52
C THR A 6 26.75 -28.94 24.16
N ASN A 7 27.97 -29.10 23.63
CA ASN A 7 28.39 -28.39 22.41
C ASN A 7 28.20 -29.17 21.09
N SER A 8 27.71 -30.42 21.14
CA SER A 8 27.56 -31.28 19.95
C SER A 8 26.22 -31.11 19.21
N ASN A 9 25.18 -30.58 19.87
CA ASN A 9 23.84 -30.51 19.29
C ASN A 9 23.60 -29.27 18.41
N HIS A 10 24.30 -28.16 18.64
CA HIS A 10 24.14 -26.94 17.83
C HIS A 10 24.79 -27.08 16.44
N ASN A 11 25.93 -27.78 16.37
CA ASN A 11 26.63 -28.05 15.12
C ASN A 11 25.87 -29.03 14.21
N ASN A 12 25.11 -29.97 14.78
CA ASN A 12 24.31 -30.93 13.99
C ASN A 12 23.10 -30.28 13.30
N GLN A 13 22.52 -29.22 13.88
CA GLN A 13 21.44 -28.45 13.25
C GLN A 13 21.96 -27.67 12.03
N LEU A 14 23.05 -26.91 12.19
CA LEU A 14 23.68 -26.14 11.09
C LEU A 14 24.16 -26.99 9.91
N GLN A 15 24.63 -28.21 10.18
CA GLN A 15 24.99 -29.20 9.16
C GLN A 15 23.77 -29.70 8.38
N LYS A 16 22.62 -29.89 9.04
CA LYS A 16 21.35 -30.25 8.36
C LYS A 16 20.82 -29.14 7.45
N TRP A 17 21.03 -27.86 7.79
CA TRP A 17 20.66 -26.74 6.92
C TRP A 17 21.61 -26.61 5.72
N ARG A 18 22.92 -26.82 5.91
CA ARG A 18 23.92 -26.81 4.82
C ARG A 18 23.69 -27.94 3.81
N ASN A 19 23.33 -29.13 4.26
CA ASN A 19 23.06 -30.28 3.38
C ASN A 19 21.70 -30.22 2.66
N LYS A 20 20.88 -29.19 2.94
CA LYS A 20 19.63 -28.92 2.21
C LYS A 20 19.77 -27.76 1.21
N VAL A 21 20.98 -27.22 1.03
CA VAL A 21 21.27 -26.25 -0.01
C VAL A 21 21.75 -27.00 -1.24
N VAL A 22 20.90 -27.03 -2.27
CA VAL A 22 21.24 -27.54 -3.59
C VAL A 22 22.33 -26.64 -4.17
N THR A 23 23.59 -27.05 -4.01
CA THR A 23 24.75 -26.46 -4.71
C THR A 23 24.91 -27.18 -6.05
N GLY A 24 23.87 -27.10 -6.88
CA GLY A 24 23.98 -27.42 -8.30
C GLY A 24 24.38 -26.17 -9.07
N ASN A 25 24.97 -26.33 -10.26
CA ASN A 25 25.12 -25.20 -11.18
C ASN A 25 23.73 -24.63 -11.47
N LEU A 26 23.60 -23.31 -11.29
CA LEU A 26 22.43 -22.54 -11.70
C LEU A 26 22.16 -22.83 -13.19
N SER A 27 20.91 -23.09 -13.57
CA SER A 27 20.52 -23.21 -14.98
C SER A 27 20.89 -21.91 -15.72
N ASP A 28 21.30 -22.00 -16.99
CA ASP A 28 21.59 -20.83 -17.83
C ASP A 28 20.35 -19.92 -18.04
N ASP A 29 19.16 -20.43 -17.69
CA ASP A 29 17.88 -19.73 -17.72
C ASP A 29 17.35 -19.31 -16.34
N PHE A 30 18.15 -19.42 -15.29
CA PHE A 30 17.77 -18.93 -13.96
C PHE A 30 17.60 -17.39 -14.01
N LEU A 31 16.41 -16.90 -13.64
CA LEU A 31 15.95 -15.50 -13.78
C LEU A 31 15.59 -15.02 -15.19
N ARG A 32 15.61 -15.88 -16.22
CA ARG A 32 15.12 -15.48 -17.55
C ARG A 32 13.61 -15.72 -17.65
N ILE A 33 12.87 -14.64 -17.87
CA ILE A 33 11.47 -14.71 -18.29
C ILE A 33 11.49 -15.07 -19.78
N SER A 34 11.29 -16.36 -20.10
CA SER A 34 11.16 -16.82 -21.47
C SER A 34 9.90 -16.22 -22.10
N SER A 35 10.06 -15.08 -22.78
CA SER A 35 9.07 -14.60 -23.73
C SER A 35 9.24 -15.42 -25.01
N SER A 36 8.49 -16.51 -25.12
CA SER A 36 8.41 -17.27 -26.36
C SER A 36 7.80 -16.36 -27.45
N ARG A 37 8.64 -15.79 -28.31
CA ARG A 37 8.22 -15.31 -29.63
C ARG A 37 8.83 -16.23 -30.69
N PRO A 38 8.05 -16.71 -31.67
CA PRO A 38 8.61 -17.42 -32.81
C PRO A 38 9.48 -16.45 -33.62
N VAL A 39 10.76 -16.79 -33.78
CA VAL A 39 11.68 -16.07 -34.66
C VAL A 39 11.33 -16.45 -36.10
N VAL A 40 10.69 -15.55 -36.84
CA VAL A 40 10.65 -15.61 -38.31
C VAL A 40 12.01 -15.12 -38.84
N PRO A 41 12.70 -15.84 -39.74
CA PRO A 41 13.95 -15.37 -40.31
C PRO A 41 13.65 -14.26 -41.32
N PHE A 42 14.04 -13.02 -41.01
CA PHE A 42 13.96 -11.89 -41.93
C PHE A 42 15.27 -11.76 -42.72
N GLN A 43 15.16 -11.85 -44.05
CA GLN A 43 16.27 -11.69 -44.98
C GLN A 43 16.62 -10.21 -45.17
N GLN A 44 17.92 -9.90 -45.08
CA GLN A 44 18.45 -8.55 -45.10
C GLN A 44 18.31 -7.89 -46.49
N THR A 45 17.53 -6.81 -46.56
CA THR A 45 17.77 -5.70 -47.50
C THR A 45 17.66 -4.39 -46.74
N GLY A 46 18.74 -3.61 -46.78
CA GLY A 46 19.05 -2.56 -45.83
C GLY A 46 18.14 -1.33 -45.88
N PHE A 47 17.59 -0.98 -44.72
CA PHE A 47 17.33 0.39 -44.28
C PHE A 47 17.54 0.41 -42.76
N GLN A 48 18.56 1.12 -42.28
CA GLN A 48 18.80 1.31 -40.84
C GLN A 48 17.81 2.33 -40.29
N SER A 49 16.61 1.90 -39.95
CA SER A 49 15.75 2.65 -39.04
C SER A 49 16.20 2.34 -37.61
N GLN A 50 16.74 3.33 -36.90
CA GLN A 50 17.01 3.19 -35.47
C GLN A 50 15.68 3.06 -34.73
N VAL A 51 15.29 1.82 -34.44
CA VAL A 51 14.16 1.53 -33.55
C VAL A 51 14.68 1.70 -32.13
N HIS A 52 14.33 2.82 -31.51
CA HIS A 52 14.62 3.07 -30.10
C HIS A 52 13.73 2.12 -29.27
N PHE A 53 14.28 0.98 -28.87
CA PHE A 53 13.60 0.06 -27.96
C PHE A 53 13.77 0.57 -26.52
N SER A 54 12.79 1.33 -26.04
CA SER A 54 12.69 1.61 -24.61
C SER A 54 12.40 0.29 -23.88
N PRO A 55 13.22 -0.16 -22.92
CA PRO A 55 12.90 -1.33 -22.12
C PRO A 55 11.65 -1.04 -21.30
N ILE A 56 10.56 -1.75 -21.59
CA ILE A 56 9.37 -1.77 -20.74
C ILE A 56 9.75 -2.54 -19.48
N ASN A 57 9.97 -1.83 -18.37
CA ASN A 57 10.07 -2.44 -17.05
C ASN A 57 8.72 -3.03 -16.67
N TYR A 58 8.57 -4.35 -16.85
CA TYR A 58 7.39 -5.10 -16.44
C TYR A 58 7.42 -5.26 -14.91
N TYR A 59 6.95 -4.25 -14.19
CA TYR A 59 6.53 -4.47 -12.81
C TYR A 59 5.22 -5.26 -12.87
N PRO A 60 5.11 -6.43 -12.20
CA PRO A 60 3.83 -7.12 -12.14
C PRO A 60 2.82 -6.17 -11.48
N ILE A 61 1.81 -5.75 -12.24
CA ILE A 61 0.68 -5.04 -11.67
C ILE A 61 -0.05 -6.06 -10.81
N VAL A 62 0.20 -6.01 -9.51
CA VAL A 62 -0.62 -6.71 -8.53
C VAL A 62 -1.99 -6.05 -8.61
N GLN A 63 -3.00 -6.75 -9.11
CA GLN A 63 -4.36 -6.25 -9.08
C GLN A 63 -4.79 -6.11 -7.62
N THR A 64 -5.02 -4.86 -7.21
CA THR A 64 -5.54 -4.53 -5.88
C THR A 64 -7.04 -4.34 -5.99
N GLN A 65 -7.78 -4.90 -5.05
CA GLN A 65 -9.22 -4.68 -4.96
C GLN A 65 -9.54 -3.34 -4.32
N GLY A 66 -8.59 -2.72 -3.60
CA GLY A 66 -8.71 -1.40 -3.02
C GLY A 66 -7.55 -1.08 -2.07
N THR A 67 -7.79 -0.17 -1.15
CA THR A 67 -6.82 0.32 -0.16
C THR A 67 -7.37 0.13 1.24
N LEU A 68 -6.67 -0.64 2.07
CA LEU A 68 -6.97 -0.84 3.48
C LEU A 68 -6.15 0.13 4.33
N LYS A 69 -6.81 0.99 5.11
CA LYS A 69 -6.17 1.81 6.13
C LYS A 69 -6.28 1.13 7.48
N ILE A 70 -5.14 1.04 8.17
CA ILE A 70 -5.03 0.44 9.50
C ILE A 70 -4.38 1.45 10.43
N THR A 71 -5.11 1.91 11.44
CA THR A 71 -4.52 2.70 12.54
C THR A 71 -4.26 1.80 13.73
N VAL A 72 -3.00 1.75 14.15
CA VAL A 72 -2.61 1.13 15.42
C VAL A 72 -2.63 2.22 16.49
N ALA A 73 -3.68 2.21 17.32
CA ALA A 73 -3.86 3.26 18.32
C ALA A 73 -3.01 2.97 19.56
N GLN A 74 -3.34 1.91 20.29
CA GLN A 74 -2.71 1.57 21.57
C GLN A 74 -2.90 0.09 21.90
N ALA A 75 -2.11 -0.43 22.83
CA ALA A 75 -2.30 -1.76 23.41
C ALA A 75 -2.36 -1.73 24.94
N LYS A 76 -2.92 -2.78 25.51
CA LYS A 76 -2.89 -3.11 26.94
C LYS A 76 -2.37 -4.53 27.06
N LEU A 77 -1.11 -4.67 27.46
CA LEU A 77 -0.40 -5.93 27.64
C LEU A 77 -0.51 -6.40 29.08
N VAL A 78 -0.60 -7.71 29.27
CA VAL A 78 -0.76 -8.31 30.61
C VAL A 78 0.55 -8.29 31.40
N LYS A 79 1.67 -8.59 30.75
CA LYS A 79 2.96 -8.81 31.41
C LYS A 79 4.06 -7.91 30.84
N ASN A 80 5.00 -7.52 31.69
CA ASN A 80 6.26 -6.89 31.31
C ASN A 80 7.34 -8.00 31.19
N TYR A 81 7.91 -8.16 29.99
CA TYR A 81 8.99 -9.12 29.70
C TYR A 81 10.37 -8.45 29.58
N GLY A 82 10.44 -7.12 29.75
CA GLY A 82 11.69 -6.39 29.82
C GLY A 82 12.36 -6.56 31.19
N TYR A 83 13.68 -6.36 31.23
CA TYR A 83 14.42 -6.40 32.50
C TYR A 83 14.00 -5.26 33.44
N THR A 84 13.78 -4.06 32.88
CA THR A 84 13.23 -2.91 33.57
C THR A 84 11.85 -2.55 33.02
N ARG A 85 11.80 -2.23 31.72
CA ARG A 85 10.60 -1.93 30.94
C ARG A 85 10.70 -2.54 29.56
N MET A 86 9.57 -2.59 28.86
CA MET A 86 9.51 -2.87 27.44
C MET A 86 9.42 -1.57 26.67
N ASP A 87 10.04 -1.56 25.50
CA ASP A 87 9.98 -0.49 24.51
C ASP A 87 9.26 -1.07 23.27
N PRO A 88 7.92 -1.13 23.26
CA PRO A 88 7.20 -1.90 22.26
C PRO A 88 6.97 -1.17 20.93
N TYR A 89 6.99 -1.92 19.84
CA TYR A 89 6.53 -1.52 18.50
C TYR A 89 5.70 -2.62 17.85
N CYS A 90 4.85 -2.25 16.89
CA CYS A 90 4.01 -3.17 16.14
C CYS A 90 4.56 -3.40 14.73
N LYS A 91 4.51 -4.66 14.28
CA LYS A 91 4.75 -5.08 12.89
C LYS A 91 3.44 -5.63 12.31
N ILE A 92 2.98 -5.05 11.21
CA ILE A 92 1.72 -5.40 10.57
C ILE A 92 2.01 -5.98 9.21
N ARG A 93 1.38 -7.10 8.88
CA ARG A 93 1.45 -7.76 7.59
C ARG A 93 0.06 -7.93 6.98
N VAL A 94 -0.07 -7.48 5.74
CA VAL A 94 -1.27 -7.66 4.89
C VAL A 94 -0.80 -8.17 3.54
N GLY A 95 -1.15 -9.42 3.22
CA GLY A 95 -0.57 -10.12 2.06
C GLY A 95 0.96 -10.19 2.15
N HIS A 96 1.65 -9.60 1.16
CA HIS A 96 3.11 -9.52 1.09
C HIS A 96 3.68 -8.23 1.71
N ASN A 97 2.84 -7.25 2.03
CA ASN A 97 3.28 -5.95 2.53
C ASN A 97 3.46 -6.03 4.05
N VAL A 98 4.59 -5.52 4.54
CA VAL A 98 4.91 -5.44 5.96
C VAL A 98 5.28 -3.99 6.31
N MET A 99 4.69 -3.45 7.36
CA MET A 99 4.99 -2.10 7.88
C MET A 99 5.09 -2.12 9.40
N GLU A 100 5.84 -1.17 9.97
CA GLU A 100 6.10 -1.10 11.40
C GLU A 100 5.77 0.28 11.98
N THR A 101 5.36 0.31 13.25
CA THR A 101 5.25 1.56 14.01
C THR A 101 6.62 1.98 14.53
N PRO A 102 6.82 3.26 14.85
CA PRO A 102 7.91 3.64 15.75
C PRO A 102 7.80 2.92 17.10
N THR A 103 8.92 2.80 17.79
CA THR A 103 8.96 2.29 19.16
C THR A 103 8.40 3.29 20.14
N ASP A 104 7.54 2.83 21.06
CA ASP A 104 7.10 3.61 22.22
C ASP A 104 8.02 3.30 23.42
N GLY A 105 9.10 4.06 23.56
CA GLY A 105 10.11 3.85 24.62
C GLY A 105 9.62 4.08 26.05
N ASN A 106 8.38 4.54 26.25
CA ASN A 106 7.75 4.65 27.58
C ASN A 106 6.46 3.81 27.67
N GLY A 107 6.16 3.01 26.65
CA GLY A 107 4.89 2.31 26.52
C GLY A 107 4.75 1.17 27.53
N SER A 108 5.81 0.41 27.77
CA SER A 108 5.80 -0.74 28.69
C SER A 108 4.56 -1.63 28.46
N LYS A 109 3.64 -1.72 29.42
CA LYS A 109 2.40 -2.50 29.30
C LYS A 109 1.25 -1.77 28.59
N THR A 110 1.33 -0.46 28.41
CA THR A 110 0.26 0.37 27.84
C THR A 110 0.76 1.28 26.72
N PRO A 111 1.38 0.73 25.66
CA PRO A 111 1.94 1.56 24.60
C PRO A 111 0.90 2.25 23.75
N ARG A 112 1.28 3.41 23.20
CA ARG A 112 0.44 4.24 22.33
C ARG A 112 1.24 4.71 21.12
N TRP A 113 0.75 4.37 19.93
CA TRP A 113 1.43 4.70 18.67
C TRP A 113 0.64 5.70 17.83
N ASN A 114 -0.70 5.58 17.80
CA ASN A 114 -1.58 6.38 16.95
C ASN A 114 -1.06 6.52 15.50
N LYS A 115 -0.56 5.40 14.95
CA LYS A 115 0.07 5.37 13.62
C LYS A 115 -0.89 4.73 12.62
N THR A 116 -1.19 5.47 11.55
CA THR A 116 -1.97 4.97 10.42
C THR A 116 -1.07 4.49 9.29
N PHE A 117 -1.39 3.32 8.76
CA PHE A 117 -0.79 2.71 7.60
C PHE A 117 -1.82 2.57 6.48
N THR A 118 -1.32 2.58 5.25
CA THR A 118 -2.13 2.43 4.05
C THR A 118 -1.58 1.25 3.26
N PHE A 119 -2.38 0.19 3.14
CA PHE A 119 -2.01 -1.04 2.44
C PHE A 119 -2.82 -1.16 1.14
N PRO A 120 -2.16 -1.30 -0.03
CA PRO A 120 -2.85 -1.83 -1.19
C PRO A 120 -3.32 -3.25 -0.88
N LEU A 121 -4.62 -3.51 -0.99
CA LEU A 121 -5.22 -4.81 -0.67
C LEU A 121 -5.32 -5.65 -1.95
N PRO A 122 -4.50 -6.71 -2.12
CA PRO A 122 -4.60 -7.60 -3.28
C PRO A 122 -5.92 -8.39 -3.26
N SER A 123 -6.43 -8.78 -4.43
CA SER A 123 -7.56 -9.70 -4.51
C SER A 123 -7.24 -11.03 -3.82
N GLY A 124 -8.18 -11.53 -3.02
CA GLY A 124 -8.03 -12.78 -2.27
C GLY A 124 -7.27 -12.67 -0.94
N VAL A 125 -6.75 -11.49 -0.59
CA VAL A 125 -6.23 -11.22 0.76
C VAL A 125 -7.36 -10.68 1.63
N ASP A 126 -7.65 -11.39 2.71
CA ASP A 126 -8.77 -11.13 3.61
C ASP A 126 -8.36 -11.06 5.08
N SER A 127 -7.06 -11.09 5.39
CA SER A 127 -6.58 -11.16 6.76
C SER A 127 -5.40 -10.25 7.06
N ILE A 128 -5.32 -9.85 8.32
CA ILE A 128 -4.30 -8.99 8.90
C ILE A 128 -3.57 -9.83 9.96
N TYR A 129 -2.25 -9.86 9.86
CA TYR A 129 -1.39 -10.45 10.89
C TYR A 129 -0.60 -9.32 11.56
N LEU A 130 -0.68 -9.24 12.89
CA LEU A 130 -0.01 -8.21 13.68
C LEU A 130 0.84 -8.85 14.76
N GLU A 131 2.05 -8.36 14.92
CA GLU A 131 2.98 -8.75 15.98
C GLU A 131 3.40 -7.52 16.78
N ILE A 132 3.63 -7.71 18.07
CA ILE A 132 4.18 -6.69 18.96
C ILE A 132 5.53 -7.20 19.46
N TYR A 133 6.57 -6.42 19.24
CA TYR A 133 7.94 -6.70 19.69
C TYR A 133 8.34 -5.69 20.76
N SER A 134 9.25 -6.07 21.66
CA SER A 134 10.03 -5.12 22.45
C SER A 134 11.37 -4.92 21.77
N GLU A 135 11.70 -3.69 21.44
CA GLU A 135 13.04 -3.32 20.96
C GLU A 135 14.08 -3.63 22.05
N ARG A 136 15.24 -4.15 21.65
CA ARG A 136 16.37 -4.40 22.54
C ARG A 136 17.67 -3.93 21.90
N SER A 137 18.48 -3.18 22.64
CA SER A 137 19.69 -2.57 22.08
C SER A 137 20.85 -3.54 21.84
N ILE A 138 20.88 -4.70 22.50
CA ILE A 138 22.04 -5.62 22.51
C ILE A 138 21.72 -6.98 21.87
N VAL A 139 20.48 -7.45 22.01
CA VAL A 139 20.03 -8.76 21.53
C VAL A 139 18.87 -8.58 20.57
N SER A 140 18.52 -9.63 19.83
CA SER A 140 17.33 -9.61 18.97
C SER A 140 16.09 -9.21 19.76
N ASP A 141 15.22 -8.44 19.11
CA ASP A 141 13.93 -8.03 19.65
C ASP A 141 13.09 -9.23 20.08
N ASP A 142 12.36 -9.05 21.17
CA ASP A 142 11.54 -10.11 21.75
C ASP A 142 10.09 -9.94 21.31
N ARG A 143 9.54 -10.95 20.64
CA ARG A 143 8.12 -10.95 20.29
C ARG A 143 7.29 -11.15 21.55
N ILE A 144 6.58 -10.10 21.94
CA ILE A 144 5.74 -10.08 23.14
C ILE A 144 4.40 -10.75 22.86
N ALA A 145 3.74 -10.33 21.78
CA ALA A 145 2.37 -10.71 21.47
C ALA A 145 2.13 -10.73 19.95
N TRP A 146 1.06 -11.38 19.52
CA TRP A 146 0.61 -11.38 18.13
C TRP A 146 -0.88 -11.66 18.02
N MET A 147 -1.45 -11.38 16.86
CA MET A 147 -2.82 -11.73 16.49
C MET A 147 -2.92 -11.98 14.98
N HIS A 148 -3.90 -12.78 14.61
CA HIS A 148 -4.32 -13.00 13.22
C HIS A 148 -5.83 -12.84 13.18
N ILE A 149 -6.30 -11.84 12.42
CA ILE A 149 -7.73 -11.57 12.26
C ILE A 149 -8.07 -11.51 10.78
N ASN A 150 -9.30 -11.88 10.45
CA ASN A 150 -9.86 -11.54 9.15
C ASN A 150 -10.29 -10.07 9.16
N ILE A 151 -10.24 -9.44 7.99
CA ILE A 151 -10.77 -8.09 7.79
C ILE A 151 -12.29 -8.16 8.02
N PRO A 152 -12.85 -7.37 8.96
CA PRO A 152 -14.29 -7.41 9.23
C PRO A 152 -15.10 -7.05 7.98
N GLU A 153 -16.24 -7.72 7.77
CA GLU A 153 -17.11 -7.46 6.62
C GLU A 153 -17.59 -6.00 6.57
N ALA A 154 -17.89 -5.41 7.73
CA ALA A 154 -18.24 -3.98 7.85
C ALA A 154 -17.16 -3.07 7.23
N VAL A 155 -15.87 -3.39 7.41
CA VAL A 155 -14.77 -2.65 6.79
C VAL A 155 -14.84 -2.78 5.27
N MET A 156 -15.06 -3.99 4.76
CA MET A 156 -15.20 -4.24 3.32
C MET A 156 -16.41 -3.53 2.71
N ASN A 157 -17.47 -3.29 3.50
CA ASN A 157 -18.65 -2.51 3.16
C ASN A 157 -18.44 -0.99 3.33
N HIS A 158 -17.18 -0.54 3.40
CA HIS A 158 -16.78 0.87 3.50
C HIS A 158 -17.11 1.55 4.84
N GLU A 159 -17.40 0.78 5.88
CA GLU A 159 -17.53 1.31 7.24
C GLU A 159 -16.17 1.43 7.92
N THR A 160 -16.07 2.37 8.86
CA THR A 160 -14.88 2.47 9.71
C THR A 160 -15.15 1.73 11.01
N VAL A 161 -14.36 0.70 11.28
CA VAL A 161 -14.48 -0.12 12.49
C VAL A 161 -13.36 0.25 13.46
N GLU A 162 -13.74 0.63 14.67
CA GLU A 162 -12.83 0.89 15.79
C GLU A 162 -13.11 -0.10 16.90
N ASP A 163 -12.18 -1.04 17.15
CA ASP A 163 -12.40 -2.11 18.12
C ASP A 163 -11.10 -2.58 18.79
N TRP A 164 -11.28 -3.34 19.88
CA TRP A 164 -10.20 -4.02 20.59
C TRP A 164 -10.11 -5.49 20.20
N TYR A 165 -8.92 -5.90 19.80
CA TYR A 165 -8.60 -7.27 19.41
C TYR A 165 -7.74 -7.94 20.47
N SER A 166 -8.09 -9.16 20.85
CA SER A 166 -7.31 -9.95 21.80
C SER A 166 -5.97 -10.37 21.21
N LEU A 167 -4.95 -10.37 22.07
CA LEU A 167 -3.59 -10.73 21.72
C LEU A 167 -3.22 -12.09 22.29
N THR A 168 -2.55 -12.90 21.48
CA THR A 168 -1.93 -14.16 21.87
C THR A 168 -0.45 -13.93 22.16
N GLY A 169 0.11 -14.69 23.11
CA GLY A 169 1.49 -14.52 23.53
C GLY A 169 2.01 -15.66 24.38
N LYS A 170 3.03 -15.36 25.19
CA LYS A 170 3.65 -16.32 26.12
C LYS A 170 2.71 -16.72 27.26
N GLN A 171 1.69 -15.93 27.58
CA GLN A 171 0.62 -16.29 28.53
C GLN A 171 -0.43 -17.26 27.94
N GLY A 172 -0.38 -17.49 26.63
CA GLY A 172 -1.31 -18.36 25.91
C GLY A 172 -2.20 -17.59 24.94
N GLU A 173 -3.13 -18.33 24.32
CA GLU A 173 -4.07 -17.82 23.34
C GLU A 173 -5.01 -16.76 23.93
N ASN A 174 -5.10 -15.60 23.28
CA ASN A 174 -5.93 -14.46 23.67
C ASN A 174 -5.72 -13.97 25.13
N LYS A 175 -4.57 -14.29 25.73
CA LYS A 175 -4.23 -14.00 27.13
C LYS A 175 -3.10 -12.98 27.29
N GLU A 176 -2.57 -12.44 26.20
CA GLU A 176 -1.49 -11.45 26.23
C GLU A 176 -2.01 -10.00 26.20
N GLY A 177 -3.32 -9.83 26.42
CA GLY A 177 -3.97 -8.54 26.50
C GLY A 177 -4.74 -8.21 25.23
N MET A 178 -4.80 -6.92 24.88
CA MET A 178 -5.64 -6.43 23.80
C MET A 178 -5.00 -5.23 23.10
N ILE A 179 -5.25 -5.09 21.79
CA ILE A 179 -4.81 -3.97 20.96
C ILE A 179 -6.00 -3.28 20.32
N LYS A 180 -6.00 -1.94 20.32
CA LYS A 180 -7.04 -1.12 19.70
C LYS A 180 -6.63 -0.76 18.27
N LEU A 181 -7.44 -1.18 17.30
CA LEU A 181 -7.25 -0.83 15.90
C LEU A 181 -8.44 -0.04 15.36
N ILE A 182 -8.16 0.81 14.37
CA ILE A 182 -9.18 1.45 13.54
C ILE A 182 -8.92 1.02 12.10
N LEU A 183 -9.90 0.38 11.48
CA LEU A 183 -9.83 -0.20 10.15
C LEU A 183 -10.84 0.50 9.22
N SER A 184 -10.40 0.86 8.02
CA SER A 184 -11.29 1.34 6.96
C SER A 184 -10.77 0.92 5.59
N TYR A 185 -11.67 0.74 4.63
CA TYR A 185 -11.32 0.29 3.29
C TYR A 185 -11.94 1.18 2.22
N TYR A 186 -11.13 1.52 1.22
CA TYR A 186 -11.50 2.37 0.10
C TYR A 186 -11.32 1.58 -1.19
N PRO A 187 -12.33 1.50 -2.07
CA PRO A 187 -12.19 0.86 -3.36
C PRO A 187 -11.16 1.61 -4.22
N PRO A 188 -10.63 1.00 -5.30
CA PRO A 188 -9.65 1.64 -6.16
C PRO A 188 -10.37 2.80 -6.86
N SER A 189 -9.95 4.02 -6.56
CA SER A 189 -10.38 5.20 -7.30
C SER A 189 -9.71 5.17 -8.69
N GLY A 190 -10.41 4.62 -9.68
CA GLY A 190 -9.95 4.62 -11.05
C GLY A 190 -10.71 3.63 -11.91
N SER A 191 -11.67 4.13 -12.69
CA SER A 191 -12.05 3.49 -13.95
C SER A 191 -10.76 3.17 -14.70
N PRO A 192 -10.57 1.96 -15.25
CA PRO A 192 -9.43 1.70 -16.10
C PRO A 192 -9.47 2.75 -17.20
N VAL A 193 -8.52 3.69 -17.19
CA VAL A 193 -8.29 4.53 -18.35
C VAL A 193 -7.87 3.54 -19.43
N GLN A 194 -8.85 3.13 -20.26
CA GLN A 194 -8.55 2.49 -21.52
C GLN A 194 -7.74 3.53 -22.28
N GLN A 195 -6.41 3.41 -22.17
CA GLN A 195 -5.49 4.08 -23.06
C GLN A 195 -5.75 3.48 -24.44
N HIS A 196 -6.78 3.98 -25.10
CA HIS A 196 -6.91 3.85 -26.53
C HIS A 196 -5.68 4.56 -27.08
N ALA A 197 -4.67 3.77 -27.46
CA ALA A 197 -3.53 4.27 -28.19
C ALA A 197 -4.08 4.91 -29.47
N VAL A 198 -4.23 6.23 -29.46
CA VAL A 198 -4.61 6.97 -30.65
C VAL A 198 -3.40 6.91 -31.59
N PRO A 199 -3.50 6.32 -32.79
CA PRO A 199 -2.43 6.38 -33.76
C PRO A 199 -2.30 7.83 -34.20
N ASN A 200 -1.14 8.44 -33.95
CA ASN A 200 -0.83 9.81 -34.34
C ASN A 200 -0.86 9.95 -35.87
N PRO A 201 -1.71 10.79 -36.49
CA PRO A 201 -1.58 11.16 -37.89
C PRO A 201 -0.80 12.47 -38.01
N THR A 202 0.25 12.44 -38.83
CA THR A 202 1.02 13.60 -39.28
C THR A 202 0.13 14.68 -39.93
N GLN A 203 0.52 15.93 -39.67
CA GLN A 203 -0.07 17.21 -40.10
C GLN A 203 -0.51 17.28 -41.58
N THR A 204 -1.63 17.94 -41.86
CA THR A 204 -1.74 19.01 -42.91
C THR A 204 -3.08 19.77 -42.87
N SER A 205 -2.96 21.10 -42.92
CA SER A 205 -3.84 22.12 -43.54
C SER A 205 -5.26 22.43 -43.02
N ASN A 206 -5.39 23.69 -42.54
CA ASN A 206 -6.50 24.66 -42.68
C ASN A 206 -7.89 24.17 -43.14
N ARG A 207 -8.91 24.41 -42.28
CA ARG A 207 -10.15 25.11 -42.68
C ARG A 207 -10.98 25.58 -41.47
N GLN A 208 -11.50 26.81 -41.58
CA GLN A 208 -12.54 27.39 -40.73
C GLN A 208 -13.90 26.72 -41.01
N GLY A 209 -14.74 26.59 -39.98
CA GLY A 209 -16.16 26.24 -40.10
C GLY A 209 -16.78 25.92 -38.75
N TYR A 210 -17.76 26.72 -38.34
CA TYR A 210 -18.54 26.61 -37.10
C TYR A 210 -19.43 25.35 -37.08
N ASP A 211 -19.60 24.70 -35.92
CA ASP A 211 -20.92 24.23 -35.50
C ASP A 211 -21.01 24.07 -33.96
N MET A 212 -22.12 24.56 -33.42
CA MET A 212 -22.59 24.42 -32.05
C MET A 212 -23.50 23.19 -32.02
N ASN A 213 -23.17 22.18 -31.22
CA ASN A 213 -24.22 21.31 -30.71
C ASN A 213 -23.92 20.87 -29.28
N ALA A 214 -24.50 21.61 -28.35
CA ALA A 214 -24.70 21.17 -27.00
C ALA A 214 -25.78 20.07 -27.01
N GLN A 215 -25.37 18.82 -26.75
CA GLN A 215 -26.30 17.81 -26.27
C GLN A 215 -25.97 17.45 -24.83
N ILE A 216 -26.88 17.93 -24.00
CA ILE A 216 -27.05 17.71 -22.57
C ILE A 216 -27.14 16.20 -22.31
N SER A 217 -26.16 15.67 -21.57
CA SER A 217 -26.34 14.49 -20.73
C SER A 217 -26.15 14.93 -19.29
N GLN A 218 -27.16 15.62 -18.76
CA GLN A 218 -27.36 15.76 -17.33
C GLN A 218 -28.07 14.51 -16.84
N MET A 219 -27.44 13.78 -15.92
CA MET A 219 -28.03 13.35 -14.65
C MET A 219 -27.08 12.38 -13.95
N THR A 220 -26.34 12.92 -12.97
CA THR A 220 -26.02 12.35 -11.64
C THR A 220 -24.65 12.85 -11.16
N SER A 221 -24.52 14.14 -10.81
CA SER A 221 -23.33 14.63 -10.07
C SER A 221 -23.59 15.89 -9.23
N SER A 222 -24.85 16.28 -9.02
CA SER A 222 -25.19 17.57 -8.41
C SER A 222 -24.96 17.66 -6.91
N TYR A 223 -24.68 16.57 -6.20
CA TYR A 223 -24.54 16.57 -4.73
C TYR A 223 -23.09 16.60 -4.23
N GLU A 224 -22.10 16.24 -5.04
CA GLU A 224 -20.67 16.27 -4.66
C GLU A 224 -19.97 17.56 -5.16
N SER A 225 -20.59 18.22 -6.13
CA SER A 225 -20.11 19.43 -6.79
C SER A 225 -20.23 20.68 -5.91
N THR A 226 -21.30 20.83 -5.13
CA THR A 226 -21.56 22.05 -4.33
C THR A 226 -20.67 22.12 -3.08
N ALA A 227 -20.50 21.00 -2.37
CA ALA A 227 -19.67 20.93 -1.16
C ALA A 227 -18.19 21.25 -1.45
N SER A 228 -17.71 20.83 -2.62
CA SER A 228 -16.35 21.10 -3.10
C SER A 228 -16.13 22.59 -3.42
N VAL A 229 -17.13 23.24 -4.03
CA VAL A 229 -17.09 24.68 -4.36
C VAL A 229 -17.16 25.53 -3.10
N GLU A 230 -18.01 25.17 -2.14
CA GLU A 230 -18.18 25.91 -0.88
C GLU A 230 -16.93 25.85 0.00
N SER A 231 -16.24 24.70 0.02
CA SER A 231 -14.98 24.52 0.72
C SER A 231 -13.87 25.45 0.18
N ILE A 232 -13.73 25.54 -1.15
CA ILE A 232 -12.74 26.43 -1.78
C ILE A 232 -13.13 27.91 -1.62
N LYS A 233 -14.44 28.23 -1.70
CA LYS A 233 -14.94 29.59 -1.47
C LYS A 233 -14.64 30.08 -0.06
N GLY A 234 -14.68 29.19 0.94
CA GLY A 234 -14.27 29.49 2.30
C GLY A 234 -12.77 29.81 2.45
N MET A 235 -11.92 29.17 1.63
CA MET A 235 -10.47 29.44 1.62
C MET A 235 -10.11 30.69 0.79
N PHE A 236 -10.89 30.98 -0.26
CA PHE A 236 -10.68 32.10 -1.19
C PHE A 236 -11.95 32.95 -1.34
N PRO A 237 -12.32 33.76 -0.32
CA PRO A 237 -13.55 34.53 -0.34
C PRO A 237 -13.61 35.58 -1.47
N THR A 238 -12.45 36.00 -1.99
CA THR A 238 -12.31 36.99 -3.06
C THR A 238 -12.45 36.41 -4.47
N ILE A 239 -12.45 35.08 -4.64
CA ILE A 239 -12.49 34.43 -5.96
C ILE A 239 -13.94 34.10 -6.33
N ASP A 240 -14.33 34.39 -7.57
CA ASP A 240 -15.69 34.12 -8.07
C ASP A 240 -15.98 32.62 -8.16
N GLU A 241 -17.22 32.24 -7.82
CA GLU A 241 -17.62 30.82 -7.75
C GLU A 241 -17.58 30.12 -9.11
N GLU A 242 -17.76 30.87 -10.21
CA GLU A 242 -17.64 30.33 -11.56
C GLU A 242 -16.20 29.96 -11.91
N VAL A 243 -15.23 30.73 -11.42
CA VAL A 243 -13.81 30.44 -11.59
C VAL A 243 -13.45 29.20 -10.76
N ILE A 244 -13.93 29.12 -9.53
CA ILE A 244 -13.75 27.93 -8.67
C ILE A 244 -14.33 26.68 -9.34
N ARG A 245 -15.55 26.77 -9.91
CA ARG A 245 -16.16 25.67 -10.67
C ARG A 245 -15.36 25.29 -11.90
N SER A 246 -14.82 26.28 -12.62
CA SER A 246 -13.99 26.05 -13.82
C SER A 246 -12.69 25.30 -13.46
N VAL A 247 -11.98 25.74 -12.41
CA VAL A 247 -10.73 25.12 -11.97
C VAL A 247 -10.95 23.74 -11.36
N LEU A 248 -12.07 23.53 -10.64
CA LEU A 248 -12.46 22.19 -10.19
C LEU A 248 -12.76 21.29 -11.39
N ALA A 249 -13.50 21.78 -12.38
CA ALA A 249 -13.82 20.99 -13.58
C ALA A 249 -12.55 20.62 -14.37
N SER A 250 -11.58 21.53 -14.52
CA SER A 250 -10.32 21.24 -15.19
C SER A 250 -9.46 20.24 -14.44
N ASN A 251 -9.59 20.18 -13.10
CA ASN A 251 -8.87 19.27 -12.22
C ASN A 251 -9.67 18.00 -11.85
N GLY A 252 -10.74 17.68 -12.60
CA GLY A 252 -11.53 16.49 -12.36
C GLY A 252 -12.18 16.45 -10.97
N TRP A 253 -12.60 17.61 -10.46
CA TRP A 253 -13.19 17.84 -9.13
C TRP A 253 -12.26 17.54 -7.94
N ASN A 254 -10.95 17.47 -8.18
CA ASN A 254 -9.97 17.33 -7.11
C ASN A 254 -9.74 18.67 -6.40
N VAL A 255 -10.29 18.81 -5.19
CA VAL A 255 -10.21 20.02 -4.36
C VAL A 255 -8.76 20.43 -4.07
N ASN A 256 -7.87 19.49 -3.78
CA ASN A 256 -6.47 19.81 -3.44
C ASN A 256 -5.67 20.31 -4.65
N ALA A 257 -5.92 19.74 -5.83
CA ALA A 257 -5.32 20.22 -7.07
C ALA A 257 -5.82 21.62 -7.41
N ALA A 258 -7.14 21.84 -7.30
CA ALA A 258 -7.74 23.15 -7.55
C ALA A 258 -7.24 24.24 -6.59
N ILE A 259 -7.00 23.92 -5.31
CA ILE A 259 -6.42 24.86 -4.35
C ILE A 259 -4.99 25.26 -4.75
N ASN A 260 -4.15 24.29 -5.14
CA ASN A 260 -2.78 24.60 -5.55
C ASN A 260 -2.73 25.47 -6.81
N ASP A 261 -3.62 25.21 -7.78
CA ASP A 261 -3.74 26.04 -8.98
C ASP A 261 -4.19 27.47 -8.62
N LEU A 262 -5.21 27.61 -7.77
CA LEU A 262 -5.70 28.94 -7.34
C LEU A 262 -4.66 29.72 -6.53
N LEU A 263 -3.85 29.04 -5.71
CA LEU A 263 -2.72 29.67 -5.02
C LEU A 263 -1.67 30.18 -5.99
N SER A 264 -1.37 29.41 -7.05
CA SER A 264 -0.39 29.80 -8.07
C SER A 264 -0.87 30.96 -8.96
N MET A 265 -2.18 31.15 -9.08
CA MET A 265 -2.77 32.25 -9.85
C MET A 265 -2.83 33.57 -9.07
N ASN A 266 -2.68 33.56 -7.74
CA ASN A 266 -2.82 34.72 -6.86
C ASN A 266 -1.52 35.12 -6.13
N SER A 267 -0.37 34.56 -6.55
CA SER A 267 0.98 34.95 -6.11
C SER A 267 1.64 35.94 -7.06
#